data_AF-D0GKF9-F1
#
_entry.id   AF-D0GKF9-F1
#
_cell.length_a   1.000
_cell.length_b   1.000
_cell.length_c   1.000
_cell.angle_alpha   90.00
_cell.angle_beta   90.00
_cell.angle_gamma   90.00
#
_symmetry.space_group_name_H-M   'P 1'
#
loop_
_entity.id
_entity.type
_entity.pdbx_description
1 polymer ?
#
loop_
_entity_poly.entity_id
_entity_poly.type
_entity_poly.pdbx_seq_one_letter_code
_entity_poly.pdbx_strand_id
1 'polypeptide(L)'
;RTSKTREKNGGGAIDNEKYESGVKEAIKDVAKRPLNKKEQIDGLILILPENTSINTKLGNVIDLKTGYGLPIIISNNRACVEKKIRDNLYYGINYDKYVSGIKEIVQNIIKANGFTKTCSK
;
A
#
# COMPACT_ATOMS: atom_id res chain seq x y z
N ARG A 1 -17.63 4.41 17.11
CA ARG A 1 -17.81 3.87 15.74
C ARG A 1 -16.44 3.74 15.10
N THR A 2 -15.93 2.53 14.92
CA THR A 2 -14.65 2.32 14.21
C THR A 2 -14.89 2.63 12.73
N SER A 3 -14.12 3.54 12.15
CA SER A 3 -14.17 3.78 10.71
C SER A 3 -13.74 2.50 9.98
N LYS A 4 -14.29 2.23 8.77
CA LYS A 4 -13.87 1.07 7.95
C LYS A 4 -12.35 1.03 7.74
N THR A 5 -11.68 2.19 7.76
CA THR A 5 -10.23 2.31 7.67
C THR A 5 -9.48 1.74 8.87
N ARG A 6 -10.09 1.71 10.06
CA ARG A 6 -9.52 1.17 11.32
C ARG A 6 -9.96 -0.27 11.62
N GLU A 7 -10.70 -0.89 10.71
CA GLU A 7 -10.93 -2.34 10.73
C GLU A 7 -9.64 -3.08 10.36
N LYS A 8 -9.56 -4.38 10.68
CA LYS A 8 -8.33 -5.18 10.59
C LYS A 8 -7.64 -5.07 9.22
N ASN A 9 -8.41 -5.08 8.13
CA ASN A 9 -7.91 -5.04 6.75
C ASN A 9 -7.82 -3.62 6.15
N GLY A 10 -8.12 -2.59 6.94
CA GLY A 10 -8.03 -1.19 6.53
C GLY A 10 -6.63 -0.62 6.76
N GLY A 11 -6.21 0.35 5.94
CA GLY A 11 -4.88 0.95 6.06
C GLY A 11 -4.65 1.71 7.38
N GLY A 12 -5.73 2.13 8.06
CA GLY A 12 -5.69 2.73 9.39
C GLY A 12 -5.80 1.70 10.53
N ALA A 13 -5.68 0.40 10.25
CA ALA A 13 -5.65 -0.63 11.30
C ALA A 13 -4.53 -0.37 12.32
N ILE A 14 -3.45 0.29 11.91
CA ILE A 14 -2.36 0.68 12.81
C ILE A 14 -2.78 1.68 13.90
N ASP A 15 -3.81 2.50 13.64
CA ASP A 15 -4.36 3.47 14.61
C ASP A 15 -5.39 2.85 15.56
N ASN A 16 -5.57 1.52 15.49
CA ASN A 16 -6.45 0.77 16.36
C ASN A 16 -5.58 -0.05 17.32
N GLU A 17 -5.63 0.27 18.61
CA GLU A 17 -4.83 -0.39 19.66
C GLU A 17 -4.91 -1.93 19.61
N LYS A 18 -6.08 -2.48 19.22
CA LYS A 18 -6.26 -3.93 19.07
C LYS A 18 -5.40 -4.55 17.96
N TYR A 19 -5.09 -3.79 16.91
CA TYR A 19 -4.42 -4.27 15.70
C TYR A 19 -3.01 -3.73 15.52
N GLU A 20 -2.67 -2.61 16.17
CA GLU A 20 -1.40 -1.89 16.01
C GLU A 20 -0.17 -2.81 16.02
N SER A 21 -0.02 -3.65 17.06
CA SER A 21 1.11 -4.57 17.19
C SER A 21 1.15 -5.58 16.02
N GLY A 22 0.00 -6.15 15.65
CA GLY A 22 -0.10 -7.08 14.53
C GLY A 22 0.23 -6.44 13.18
N VAL A 23 -0.18 -5.18 12.97
CA VAL A 23 0.16 -4.42 11.76
C VAL A 23 1.67 -4.14 11.71
N LYS A 24 2.29 -3.74 12.82
CA LYS A 24 3.74 -3.50 12.89
C LYS A 24 4.56 -4.75 12.57
N GLU A 25 4.15 -5.92 13.05
CA GLU A 25 4.80 -7.19 12.72
C GLU A 25 4.57 -7.58 11.24
N ALA A 26 3.35 -7.40 10.72
CA ALA A 26 3.07 -7.63 9.31
C ALA A 26 3.94 -6.76 8.38
N ILE A 27 4.17 -5.49 8.74
CA ILE A 27 5.05 -4.58 7.97
C ILE A 27 6.48 -5.12 7.93
N LYS A 28 7.03 -5.53 9.08
CA LYS A 28 8.41 -6.08 9.16
C LYS A 28 8.56 -7.34 8.32
N ASP A 29 7.55 -8.21 8.31
CA ASP A 29 7.56 -9.42 7.51
C ASP A 29 7.45 -9.10 6.01
N VAL A 30 6.47 -8.28 5.63
CA VAL A 30 6.23 -7.87 4.23
C VAL A 30 7.44 -7.17 3.61
N ALA A 31 8.17 -6.35 4.38
CA ALA A 31 9.39 -5.68 3.91
C ALA A 31 10.48 -6.65 3.43
N LYS A 32 10.50 -7.89 3.95
CA LYS A 32 11.49 -8.92 3.61
C LYS A 32 11.05 -9.85 2.48
N ARG A 33 9.78 -9.75 2.05
CA ARG A 33 9.22 -10.68 1.04
C ARG A 33 9.69 -10.32 -0.36
N PRO A 34 9.82 -11.32 -1.25
CA PRO A 34 10.12 -11.06 -2.65
C PRO A 34 8.99 -10.25 -3.31
N LEU A 35 9.37 -9.37 -4.23
CA LEU A 35 8.45 -8.50 -4.96
C LEU A 35 8.02 -9.19 -6.27
N ASN A 36 7.13 -10.18 -6.16
CA ASN A 36 6.75 -11.06 -7.28
C ASN A 36 5.22 -11.19 -7.48
N LYS A 37 4.40 -10.62 -6.60
CA LYS A 37 2.95 -10.71 -6.70
C LYS A 37 2.47 -9.72 -7.75
N LYS A 38 1.90 -10.25 -8.84
CA LYS A 38 1.21 -9.43 -9.86
C LYS A 38 -0.26 -9.29 -9.51
N GLU A 39 -0.78 -8.08 -9.61
CA GLU A 39 -2.19 -7.75 -9.42
C GLU A 39 -2.65 -6.75 -10.47
N GLN A 40 -3.80 -6.99 -11.09
CA GLN A 40 -4.32 -6.14 -12.16
C GLN A 40 -5.45 -5.25 -11.61
N ILE A 41 -5.35 -3.95 -11.83
CA ILE A 41 -6.35 -2.95 -11.46
C ILE A 41 -6.45 -1.88 -12.54
N ASP A 42 -7.65 -1.63 -13.09
CA ASP A 42 -7.90 -0.60 -14.12
C ASP A 42 -6.91 -0.58 -15.30
N GLY A 43 -6.47 -1.77 -15.75
CA GLY A 43 -5.50 -1.90 -16.85
C GLY A 43 -4.03 -1.67 -16.46
N LEU A 44 -3.75 -1.39 -15.18
CA LEU A 44 -2.42 -1.41 -14.60
C LEU A 44 -2.13 -2.79 -13.99
N ILE A 45 -0.95 -3.34 -14.29
CA ILE A 45 -0.41 -4.49 -13.57
C ILE A 45 0.57 -3.96 -12.52
N LEU A 46 0.24 -4.16 -11.24
CA LEU A 46 1.06 -3.83 -10.09
C LEU A 46 1.89 -5.05 -9.66
N ILE A 47 3.17 -4.82 -9.38
CA ILE A 47 4.08 -5.76 -8.74
C ILE A 47 4.18 -5.37 -7.25
N LEU A 48 3.71 -6.27 -6.40
CA LEU A 48 3.63 -6.10 -4.95
C LEU A 48 4.47 -7.19 -4.24
N PRO A 49 4.73 -7.04 -2.93
CA PRO A 49 5.32 -8.10 -2.14
C PRO A 49 4.46 -9.37 -2.16
N GLU A 50 5.09 -10.53 -2.06
CA GLU A 50 4.40 -11.81 -1.99
C GLU A 50 3.31 -11.84 -0.91
N ASN A 51 2.20 -12.54 -1.17
CA ASN A 51 1.06 -12.66 -0.27
C ASN A 51 0.48 -11.29 0.16
N THR A 52 0.43 -10.34 -0.76
CA THR A 52 -0.29 -9.09 -0.57
C THR A 52 -1.36 -8.90 -1.65
N SER A 53 -2.34 -8.03 -1.38
CA SER A 53 -3.36 -7.63 -2.36
C SER A 53 -3.83 -6.20 -2.11
N ILE A 54 -4.43 -5.55 -3.11
CA ILE A 54 -5.09 -4.25 -2.96
C ILE A 54 -6.51 -4.44 -2.43
N ASN A 55 -6.83 -3.73 -1.34
CA ASN A 55 -8.20 -3.54 -0.89
C ASN A 55 -8.95 -2.68 -1.90
N THR A 56 -9.75 -3.28 -2.78
CA THR A 56 -10.48 -2.53 -3.83
C THR A 56 -11.47 -1.50 -3.28
N LYS A 57 -11.89 -1.60 -2.01
CA LYS A 57 -12.80 -0.62 -1.37
C LYS A 57 -12.07 0.58 -0.77
N LEU A 58 -10.84 0.38 -0.28
CA LEU A 58 -10.10 1.39 0.48
C LEU A 58 -8.78 1.82 -0.19
N GLY A 59 -8.36 1.12 -1.24
CA GLY A 59 -7.08 1.30 -1.94
C GLY A 59 -5.84 0.85 -1.16
N ASN A 60 -5.97 0.43 0.10
CA ASN A 60 -4.80 0.03 0.90
C ASN A 60 -4.28 -1.36 0.55
N VAL A 61 -2.98 -1.59 0.73
CA VAL A 61 -2.38 -2.93 0.65
C VAL A 61 -2.84 -3.77 1.85
N ILE A 62 -3.16 -5.03 1.63
CA ILE A 62 -3.49 -6.03 2.66
C ILE A 62 -2.42 -7.11 2.63
N ASP A 63 -1.90 -7.49 3.80
CA ASP A 63 -1.15 -8.73 3.96
C ASP A 63 -2.12 -9.91 4.05
N LEU A 64 -2.10 -10.79 3.05
CA LEU A 64 -3.00 -11.94 2.96
C LEU A 64 -2.67 -13.03 3.99
N LYS A 65 -1.44 -13.09 4.52
CA LYS A 65 -1.09 -14.07 5.57
C LYS A 65 -1.79 -13.76 6.88
N THR A 66 -1.86 -12.49 7.25
CA THR A 66 -2.38 -12.05 8.56
C THR A 66 -3.78 -11.42 8.48
N GLY A 67 -4.16 -10.95 7.30
CA GLY A 67 -5.36 -10.16 7.04
C GLY A 67 -5.24 -8.69 7.45
N TYR A 68 -4.04 -8.21 7.82
CA TYR A 68 -3.84 -6.83 8.23
C TYR A 68 -3.71 -5.88 7.05
N GLY A 69 -4.40 -4.74 7.14
CA GLY A 69 -4.21 -3.62 6.22
C GLY A 69 -2.93 -2.86 6.58
N LEU A 70 -2.09 -2.64 5.58
CA LEU A 70 -0.90 -1.81 5.71
C LEU A 70 -1.27 -0.35 5.39
N PRO A 71 -0.64 0.64 6.06
CA PRO A 71 -0.85 2.07 5.80
C PRO A 71 -0.17 2.54 4.49
N ILE A 72 -0.47 1.84 3.38
CA ILE A 72 -0.02 2.12 2.01
C ILE A 72 -1.25 2.10 1.13
N ILE A 73 -1.65 3.25 0.60
CA ILE A 73 -2.81 3.42 -0.29
C ILE A 73 -2.31 3.59 -1.71
N ILE A 74 -2.84 2.76 -2.62
CA ILE A 74 -2.64 2.84 -4.07
C ILE A 74 -4.03 3.05 -4.69
N SER A 75 -4.26 4.23 -5.25
CA SER A 75 -5.59 4.60 -5.76
C SER A 75 -5.49 5.45 -7.02
N ASN A 76 -6.60 5.60 -7.73
CA ASN A 76 -6.70 6.44 -8.93
C ASN A 76 -6.67 7.96 -8.65
N ASN A 77 -6.34 8.37 -7.42
CA ASN A 77 -6.12 9.75 -7.05
C ASN A 77 -4.67 10.15 -7.33
N ARG A 78 -4.45 11.39 -7.76
CA ARG A 78 -3.10 11.95 -7.90
C ARG A 78 -2.44 12.10 -6.53
N ALA A 79 -1.13 11.89 -6.50
CA ALA A 79 -0.31 12.02 -5.30
C ALA A 79 1.11 12.48 -5.67
N CYS A 80 1.92 12.83 -4.67
CA CYS A 80 3.32 13.18 -4.90
C CYS A 80 4.14 12.05 -5.52
N VAL A 81 3.71 10.80 -5.35
CA VAL A 81 4.24 9.64 -6.04
C VAL A 81 3.13 9.14 -6.93
N GLU A 82 3.26 9.28 -8.24
CA GLU A 82 2.21 8.91 -9.18
C GLU A 82 2.76 8.24 -10.45
N LYS A 83 1.86 7.59 -11.18
CA LYS A 83 2.11 7.00 -12.50
C LYS A 83 0.93 7.30 -13.41
N LYS A 84 1.20 7.88 -14.59
CA LYS A 84 0.19 7.98 -15.67
C LYS A 84 0.00 6.61 -16.30
N ILE A 85 -1.24 6.14 -16.37
CA ILE A 85 -1.60 4.86 -17.01
C ILE A 85 -2.08 5.10 -18.43
N ARG A 86 -2.99 6.06 -18.60
CA ARG A 86 -3.50 6.56 -19.88
C ARG A 86 -4.07 7.97 -19.68
N ASP A 87 -4.68 8.54 -20.72
CA ASP A 87 -5.30 9.85 -20.60
C ASP A 87 -6.39 9.85 -19.52
N ASN A 88 -6.34 10.87 -18.67
CA ASN A 88 -7.19 11.04 -17.48
C ASN A 88 -7.16 9.90 -16.45
N LEU A 89 -6.21 8.96 -16.55
CA LEU A 89 -6.01 7.90 -15.55
C LEU A 89 -4.61 7.93 -14.98
N TYR A 90 -4.52 8.29 -13.71
CA TYR A 90 -3.31 8.28 -12.91
C TYR A 90 -3.54 7.40 -11.69
N TYR A 91 -2.47 6.77 -11.23
CA TYR A 91 -2.46 6.10 -9.93
C TYR A 91 -1.45 6.79 -9.03
N GLY A 92 -1.85 7.07 -7.80
CA GLY A 92 -1.02 7.69 -6.77
C GLY A 92 -0.79 6.77 -5.58
N ILE A 93 0.37 6.92 -4.95
CA ILE A 93 0.74 6.21 -3.72
C ILE A 93 0.79 7.21 -2.57
N ASN A 94 -0.01 6.95 -1.53
CA ASN A 94 0.03 7.65 -0.24
C ASN A 94 0.36 6.65 0.86
N TYR A 95 1.18 7.04 1.84
CA TYR A 95 1.57 6.17 2.93
C TYR A 95 1.96 6.95 4.17
N ASP A 96 1.87 6.31 5.32
CA ASP A 96 2.37 6.90 6.56
C ASP A 96 3.90 6.72 6.66
N LYS A 97 4.62 7.83 6.49
CA LYS A 97 6.09 7.87 6.54
C LYS A 97 6.67 7.70 7.95
N TYR A 98 5.86 7.85 9.00
CA TYR A 98 6.28 7.72 10.40
C TYR A 98 6.24 6.27 10.89
N VAL A 99 5.58 5.39 10.15
CA VAL A 99 5.52 3.96 10.46
C VAL A 99 6.80 3.29 9.95
N SER A 100 7.58 2.74 10.89
CA SER A 100 8.82 2.03 10.57
C SER A 100 8.60 0.87 9.59
N GLY A 101 9.51 0.71 8.63
CA GLY A 101 9.45 -0.33 7.58
C GLY A 101 8.59 0.01 6.35
N ILE A 102 7.61 0.92 6.46
CA ILE A 102 6.73 1.27 5.33
C ILE A 102 7.50 1.87 4.16
N LYS A 103 8.45 2.76 4.46
CA LYS A 103 9.26 3.44 3.44
C LYS A 103 9.99 2.45 2.53
N GLU A 104 10.51 1.36 3.08
CA GLU A 104 11.24 0.34 2.32
C GLU A 104 10.30 -0.40 1.35
N ILE A 105 9.14 -0.84 1.85
CA ILE A 105 8.10 -1.49 1.02
C ILE A 105 7.67 -0.56 -0.12
N VAL A 106 7.36 0.70 0.20
CA VAL A 106 6.90 1.67 -0.79
C VAL A 106 7.97 1.95 -1.83
N GLN A 107 9.25 2.09 -1.44
CA GLN A 107 10.33 2.29 -2.39
C GLN A 107 10.51 1.10 -3.34
N ASN A 108 10.34 -0.13 -2.86
CA ASN A 108 10.39 -1.33 -3.69
C ASN A 108 9.23 -1.35 -4.70
N ILE A 109 8.01 -1.03 -4.25
CA ILE A 109 6.82 -0.91 -5.12
C ILE A 109 7.04 0.19 -6.17
N ILE A 110 7.52 1.38 -5.78
CA ILE A 110 7.77 2.49 -6.70
C ILE A 110 8.72 2.06 -7.83
N LYS A 111 9.87 1.48 -7.46
CA LYS A 111 10.91 1.08 -8.41
C LYS A 111 10.40 0.02 -9.40
N ALA A 112 9.75 -1.02 -8.91
CA ALA A 112 9.31 -2.12 -9.76
C ALA A 112 8.14 -1.75 -10.69
N ASN A 113 7.36 -0.74 -10.31
CA ASN A 113 6.19 -0.34 -11.07
C ASN A 113 6.40 0.94 -11.89
N GLY A 114 7.53 1.62 -11.76
CA GLY A 114 7.84 2.85 -12.49
C GLY A 114 6.98 4.05 -12.07
N PHE A 115 6.65 4.16 -10.77
CA PHE A 115 6.08 5.39 -10.23
C PHE A 115 7.16 6.47 -10.15
N THR A 116 6.79 7.73 -10.34
CA THR A 116 7.71 8.86 -10.26
C THR A 116 7.28 9.83 -9.16
N LYS A 117 8.26 10.51 -8.55
CA LYS A 117 7.99 11.56 -7.56
C LYS A 117 7.81 12.89 -8.30
N THR A 118 6.65 13.51 -8.16
CA THR A 118 6.25 14.76 -8.83
C THR A 118 6.31 15.99 -7.94
N CYS A 119 6.31 15.81 -6.61
CA CYS A 119 6.48 16.92 -5.66
C CYS A 119 7.95 17.26 -5.41
N SER A 120 8.27 18.56 -5.41
CA SER A 120 9.55 19.10 -4.94
C SER A 120 9.77 18.81 -3.44
N LYS A 121 11.03 18.75 -3.01
CA LYS A 121 11.40 18.55 -1.59
C LYS A 121 11.08 19.79 -0.76
#